data_AF-A0AAN8FAR9-F1
#
_entry.id   AF-A0AAN8FAR9-F1
#
_cell.length_a   1.000
_cell.length_b   1.000
_cell.length_c   1.000
_cell.angle_alpha   90.00
_cell.angle_beta   90.00
_cell.angle_gamma   90.00
#
_symmetry.space_group_name_H-M   'P 1'
#
loop_
_entity.id
_entity.type
_entity.pdbx_description
1 polymer ?
#
loop_
_entity_poly.entity_id
_entity_poly.type
_entity_poly.pdbx_seq_one_letter_code
_entity_poly.pdbx_strand_id
1 'polypeptide(L)'
;MNSDEFRTYGKEMVDFVADFWRDLRQRQPLPDVKPGYISEVVPAHPPSQPEEWATIFKDLETVVMKGNTYWHHPHFFAYFPTACSYPAIMADILSGGLAGIGFTWNSGPAMTELEMATLDWLVEVLGLPEHFKNSHPGTGCGIIQNTASDATMIAILTARARAVEAVKSESNTLLSWMANSELGKTVKNVLARVRQSSTTEDDSGIITPYFHDPVVFEKLIAYCSDQAHSSVDKDVMLCGVKMRKFKDGVTATKYFNVDPVYLKHEHQAVASDYRHLQVALGRRFRALKIWFVLRRLGVGFIQKALRMVSSDL
;
A
#
# COMPACT_ATOMS: atom_id res chain seq x y z
N MET A 1 -11.94 -29.59 -12.24
CA MET A 1 -10.90 -29.92 -11.24
C MET A 1 -11.54 -30.09 -9.87
N ASN A 2 -11.39 -31.27 -9.27
CA ASN A 2 -11.75 -31.59 -7.89
C ASN A 2 -10.52 -31.53 -6.95
N SER A 3 -10.68 -31.89 -5.68
CA SER A 3 -9.59 -31.82 -4.68
C SER A 3 -8.42 -32.77 -4.94
N ASP A 4 -8.68 -33.96 -5.49
CA ASP A 4 -7.63 -34.95 -5.75
C ASP A 4 -6.81 -34.57 -6.97
N GLU A 5 -7.51 -34.06 -8.00
CA GLU A 5 -6.87 -33.42 -9.15
C GLU A 5 -6.04 -32.22 -8.72
N PHE A 6 -6.55 -31.34 -7.84
CA PHE A 6 -5.78 -30.22 -7.30
C PHE A 6 -4.52 -30.67 -6.54
N ARG A 7 -4.57 -31.77 -5.79
CA ARG A 7 -3.38 -32.31 -5.11
C ARG A 7 -2.33 -32.80 -6.09
N THR A 8 -2.74 -33.43 -7.18
CA THR A 8 -1.83 -33.95 -8.21
C THR A 8 -1.24 -32.79 -9.02
N TYR A 9 -2.09 -31.97 -9.64
CA TYR A 9 -1.70 -30.86 -10.49
C TYR A 9 -1.02 -29.72 -9.72
N GLY A 10 -1.42 -29.51 -8.46
CA GLY A 10 -0.77 -28.55 -7.58
C GLY A 10 0.67 -28.93 -7.24
N LYS A 11 0.96 -30.24 -7.04
CA LYS A 11 2.35 -30.71 -6.86
C LYS A 11 3.17 -30.52 -8.13
N GLU A 12 2.59 -30.86 -9.28
CA GLU A 12 3.24 -30.65 -10.57
C GLU A 12 3.63 -29.19 -10.81
N MET A 13 2.76 -28.24 -10.44
CA MET A 13 3.07 -26.81 -10.50
C MET A 13 4.15 -26.39 -9.48
N VAL A 14 4.16 -26.98 -8.28
CA VAL A 14 5.23 -26.72 -7.29
C VAL A 14 6.58 -27.20 -7.81
N ASP A 15 6.63 -28.39 -8.41
CA ASP A 15 7.84 -28.94 -9.02
C ASP A 15 8.31 -28.06 -10.18
N PHE A 16 7.40 -27.61 -11.04
CA PHE A 16 7.70 -26.65 -12.12
C PHE A 16 8.32 -25.34 -11.59
N VAL A 17 7.76 -24.76 -10.53
CA VAL A 17 8.30 -23.53 -9.92
C VAL A 17 9.67 -23.79 -9.31
N ALA A 18 9.88 -24.92 -8.63
CA ALA A 18 11.18 -25.27 -8.06
C ALA A 18 12.26 -25.42 -9.14
N ASP A 19 11.94 -26.12 -10.23
CA ASP A 19 12.81 -26.30 -11.39
C ASP A 19 13.09 -24.98 -12.11
N PHE A 20 12.09 -24.12 -12.28
CA PHE A 20 12.27 -22.77 -12.84
C PHE A 20 13.33 -21.97 -12.07
N TRP A 21 13.29 -21.96 -10.74
CA TRP A 21 14.26 -21.23 -9.93
C TRP A 21 15.67 -21.84 -9.98
N ARG A 22 15.78 -23.17 -10.04
CA ARG A 22 17.06 -23.88 -10.22
C ARG A 22 17.70 -23.49 -11.56
N ASP A 23 16.91 -23.48 -12.62
CA ASP A 23 17.39 -23.36 -14.00
C ASP A 23 17.34 -21.91 -14.51
N LEU A 24 16.92 -20.94 -13.68
CA LEU A 24 16.74 -19.54 -14.05
C LEU A 24 17.95 -18.93 -14.77
N ARG A 25 19.18 -19.30 -14.35
CA ARG A 25 20.45 -18.80 -14.91
C ARG A 25 20.69 -19.22 -16.37
N GLN A 26 19.94 -20.20 -16.86
CA GLN A 26 20.02 -20.70 -18.22
C GLN A 26 19.11 -19.90 -19.18
N ARG A 27 18.22 -19.06 -18.63
CA ARG A 27 17.26 -18.27 -19.40
C ARG A 27 17.84 -16.89 -19.77
N GLN A 28 17.31 -16.27 -20.82
CA GLN A 28 17.66 -14.90 -21.18
C GLN A 28 16.89 -13.91 -20.29
N PRO A 29 17.54 -12.95 -19.61
CA PRO A 29 16.88 -12.04 -18.68
C PRO A 29 15.72 -11.23 -19.29
N LEU A 30 15.88 -10.84 -20.56
CA LEU A 30 14.88 -10.14 -21.36
C LEU A 30 14.40 -11.05 -22.50
N PRO A 31 13.09 -11.05 -22.81
CA PRO A 31 12.55 -11.84 -23.90
C PRO A 31 12.83 -11.17 -25.25
N ASP A 32 13.07 -11.97 -26.29
CA ASP A 32 13.19 -11.51 -27.68
C ASP A 32 11.81 -11.59 -28.37
N VAL A 33 10.91 -10.67 -27.99
CA VAL A 33 9.54 -10.58 -28.51
C VAL A 33 9.17 -9.13 -28.82
N LYS A 34 8.19 -8.95 -29.72
CA LYS A 34 7.64 -7.63 -30.07
C LYS A 34 6.26 -7.44 -29.44
N PRO A 35 5.83 -6.19 -29.16
CA PRO A 35 4.46 -5.91 -28.73
C PRO A 35 3.44 -6.56 -29.68
N GLY A 36 2.49 -7.31 -29.12
CA GLY A 36 1.46 -8.03 -29.88
C GLY A 36 1.71 -9.53 -30.09
N TYR A 37 2.93 -10.06 -29.87
CA TYR A 37 3.27 -11.48 -30.14
C TYR A 37 2.29 -12.50 -29.54
N ILE A 38 1.67 -12.18 -28.40
CA ILE A 38 0.79 -13.09 -27.66
C ILE A 38 -0.43 -13.53 -28.48
N SER A 39 -0.90 -12.72 -29.43
CA SER A 39 -2.03 -13.09 -30.30
C SER A 39 -1.72 -14.21 -31.28
N GLU A 40 -0.43 -14.53 -31.49
CA GLU A 40 0.00 -15.64 -32.33
C GLU A 40 -0.02 -16.99 -31.58
N VAL A 41 -0.01 -16.96 -30.25
CA VAL A 41 0.10 -18.17 -29.40
C VAL A 41 -1.09 -18.39 -28.46
N VAL A 42 -1.97 -17.39 -28.30
CA VAL A 42 -3.22 -17.51 -27.52
C VAL A 42 -4.42 -17.46 -28.47
N PRO A 43 -5.43 -18.36 -28.31
CA PRO A 43 -6.64 -18.32 -29.09
C PRO A 43 -7.36 -16.96 -29.01
N ALA A 44 -7.94 -16.51 -30.12
CA ALA A 44 -8.65 -15.22 -30.19
C ALA A 44 -9.94 -15.17 -29.33
N HIS A 45 -10.46 -16.33 -28.95
CA HIS A 45 -11.67 -16.46 -28.14
C HIS A 45 -11.44 -17.44 -26.99
N PRO A 46 -12.09 -17.23 -25.83
CA PRO A 46 -12.03 -18.20 -24.74
C PRO A 46 -12.65 -19.54 -25.16
N PRO A 47 -12.19 -20.67 -24.62
CA PRO A 47 -12.74 -21.97 -24.95
C PRO A 47 -14.19 -22.08 -24.44
N SER A 48 -15.08 -22.66 -25.25
CA SER A 48 -16.49 -22.86 -24.89
C SER A 48 -16.71 -24.04 -23.93
N GLN A 49 -15.70 -24.90 -23.80
CA GLN A 49 -15.67 -26.08 -22.93
C GLN A 49 -14.37 -26.07 -22.13
N PRO A 50 -14.33 -26.71 -20.95
CA PRO A 50 -13.08 -26.84 -20.19
C PRO A 50 -12.04 -27.62 -20.99
N GLU A 51 -10.78 -27.21 -20.85
CA GLU A 51 -9.63 -27.92 -21.42
C GLU A 51 -8.96 -28.81 -20.36
N GLU A 52 -8.31 -29.87 -20.83
CA GLU A 52 -7.55 -30.77 -19.98
C GLU A 52 -6.36 -30.06 -19.35
N TRP A 53 -6.00 -30.44 -18.11
CA TRP A 53 -4.86 -29.86 -17.40
C TRP A 53 -3.55 -29.99 -18.19
N ALA A 54 -3.34 -31.12 -18.85
CA ALA A 54 -2.15 -31.36 -19.67
C ALA A 54 -2.00 -30.34 -20.82
N THR A 55 -3.11 -29.84 -21.37
CA THR A 55 -3.08 -28.79 -22.39
C THR A 55 -2.60 -27.48 -21.78
N ILE A 56 -3.22 -27.06 -20.68
CA ILE A 56 -2.87 -25.83 -19.96
C ILE A 56 -1.41 -25.86 -19.49
N PHE A 57 -0.97 -27.00 -18.94
CA PHE A 57 0.38 -27.16 -18.43
C PHE A 57 1.44 -27.10 -19.54
N LYS A 58 1.15 -27.69 -20.71
CA LYS A 58 2.01 -27.62 -21.90
C LYS A 58 2.16 -26.19 -22.42
N ASP A 59 1.14 -25.36 -22.24
CA ASP A 59 1.15 -23.97 -22.71
C ASP A 59 1.99 -23.04 -21.83
N LEU A 60 2.32 -23.42 -20.59
CA LEU A 60 3.07 -22.57 -19.66
C LEU A 60 4.37 -22.04 -20.30
N GLU A 61 5.17 -22.91 -20.92
CA GLU A 61 6.46 -22.46 -21.48
C GLU A 61 6.27 -21.48 -22.64
N THR A 62 5.37 -21.81 -23.58
CA THR A 62 5.17 -21.02 -24.81
C THR A 62 4.42 -19.71 -24.54
N VAL A 63 3.35 -19.77 -23.75
CA VAL A 63 2.42 -18.66 -23.52
C VAL A 63 2.88 -17.78 -22.36
N VAL A 64 3.33 -18.38 -21.26
CA VAL A 64 3.66 -17.65 -20.03
C VAL A 64 5.16 -17.36 -19.96
N MET A 65 6.03 -18.36 -20.14
CA MET A 65 7.44 -18.21 -19.81
C MET A 65 8.26 -17.50 -20.88
N LYS A 66 8.09 -17.83 -22.17
CA LYS A 66 8.94 -17.35 -23.27
C LYS A 66 8.95 -15.82 -23.43
N GLY A 67 7.83 -15.17 -23.14
CA GLY A 67 7.72 -13.72 -23.23
C GLY A 67 7.90 -12.96 -21.92
N ASN A 68 8.35 -13.63 -20.85
CA ASN A 68 8.56 -12.99 -19.56
C ASN A 68 9.93 -12.30 -19.48
N THR A 69 9.95 -11.17 -18.77
CA THR A 69 11.18 -10.61 -18.20
C THR A 69 11.48 -11.32 -16.89
N TYR A 70 12.69 -11.86 -16.74
CA TYR A 70 13.08 -12.61 -15.55
C TYR A 70 13.77 -11.69 -14.54
N TRP A 71 12.96 -11.03 -13.71
CA TRP A 71 13.37 -10.08 -12.66
C TRP A 71 14.40 -10.59 -11.66
N HIS A 72 14.49 -11.91 -11.50
CA HIS A 72 15.42 -12.56 -10.57
C HIS A 72 16.63 -13.19 -11.26
N HIS A 73 16.78 -13.01 -12.57
CA HIS A 73 17.95 -13.47 -13.28
C HIS A 73 19.20 -12.74 -12.73
N PRO A 74 20.34 -13.42 -12.46
CA PRO A 74 21.52 -12.79 -11.86
C PRO A 74 22.13 -11.64 -12.66
N HIS A 75 21.78 -11.53 -13.95
CA HIS A 75 22.21 -10.45 -14.85
C HIS A 75 21.09 -9.42 -15.15
N PHE A 76 20.00 -9.41 -14.38
CA PHE A 76 18.94 -8.42 -14.50
C PHE A 76 19.08 -7.37 -13.37
N PHE A 77 19.53 -6.16 -13.72
CA PHE A 77 19.83 -5.09 -12.75
C PHE A 77 18.96 -3.84 -12.95
N ALA A 78 17.81 -3.97 -13.60
CA ALA A 78 16.91 -2.84 -13.84
C ALA A 78 16.00 -2.58 -12.61
N TYR A 79 15.59 -1.32 -12.45
CA TYR A 79 14.63 -0.87 -11.43
C TYR A 79 15.07 -1.20 -9.99
N PHE A 80 14.13 -1.69 -9.16
CA PHE A 80 14.36 -2.19 -7.81
C PHE A 80 14.06 -3.69 -7.75
N PRO A 81 14.71 -4.43 -6.83
CA PRO A 81 14.52 -5.87 -6.71
C PRO A 81 13.06 -6.21 -6.33
N THR A 82 12.50 -7.21 -7.00
CA THR A 82 11.24 -7.83 -6.59
C THR A 82 11.54 -8.84 -5.48
N ALA A 83 10.93 -8.72 -4.31
CA ALA A 83 11.16 -9.69 -3.24
C ALA A 83 10.39 -10.99 -3.51
N CYS A 84 11.08 -12.13 -3.61
CA CYS A 84 10.47 -13.45 -3.73
C CYS A 84 11.32 -14.49 -3.00
N SER A 85 10.67 -15.44 -2.34
CA SER A 85 11.33 -16.55 -1.64
C SER A 85 10.37 -17.74 -1.51
N TYR A 86 10.90 -18.97 -1.41
CA TYR A 86 10.06 -20.15 -1.22
C TYR A 86 9.08 -20.06 -0.04
N PRO A 87 9.46 -19.51 1.15
CA PRO A 87 8.50 -19.31 2.23
C PRO A 87 7.35 -18.36 1.87
N ALA A 88 7.63 -17.30 1.10
CA ALA A 88 6.59 -16.38 0.63
C ALA A 88 5.65 -17.06 -0.37
N ILE A 89 6.18 -17.89 -1.28
CA ILE A 89 5.39 -18.68 -2.23
C ILE A 89 4.46 -19.65 -1.48
N MET A 90 4.97 -20.36 -0.47
CA MET A 90 4.13 -21.25 0.35
C MET A 90 3.03 -20.51 1.10
N ALA A 91 3.33 -19.32 1.64
CA ALA A 91 2.32 -18.47 2.25
C ALA A 91 1.26 -18.00 1.24
N ASP A 92 1.64 -17.73 -0.01
CA ASP A 92 0.71 -17.42 -1.09
C ASP A 92 -0.21 -18.58 -1.44
N ILE A 93 0.31 -19.81 -1.50
CA ILE A 93 -0.51 -21.01 -1.72
C ILE A 93 -1.56 -21.14 -0.61
N LEU A 94 -1.16 -20.97 0.65
CA LEU A 94 -2.09 -21.03 1.79
C LEU A 94 -3.10 -19.87 1.77
N SER A 95 -2.64 -18.64 1.53
CA SER A 95 -3.53 -17.47 1.43
C SER A 95 -4.54 -17.61 0.29
N GLY A 96 -4.13 -18.17 -0.85
CA GLY A 96 -4.99 -18.44 -1.99
C GLY A 96 -6.02 -19.52 -1.68
N GLY A 97 -5.59 -20.62 -1.05
CA GLY A 97 -6.47 -21.72 -0.65
C GLY A 97 -7.51 -21.35 0.41
N LEU A 98 -7.16 -20.48 1.36
CA LEU A 98 -8.11 -19.97 2.36
C LEU A 98 -9.15 -19.02 1.76
N ALA A 99 -8.80 -18.31 0.67
CA ALA A 99 -9.65 -17.35 -0.04
C ALA A 99 -10.39 -16.32 0.86
N GLY A 100 -9.84 -16.03 2.04
CA GLY A 100 -10.44 -15.12 3.01
C GLY A 100 -10.35 -13.66 2.59
N ILE A 101 -11.38 -12.87 2.93
CA ILE A 101 -11.40 -11.42 2.74
C ILE A 101 -11.50 -10.76 4.12
N GLY A 102 -10.44 -10.06 4.55
CA GLY A 102 -10.34 -9.50 5.90
C GLY A 102 -10.60 -7.99 5.96
N PHE A 103 -11.83 -7.55 5.66
CA PHE A 103 -12.20 -6.12 5.69
C PHE A 103 -12.63 -5.63 7.08
N THR A 104 -13.23 -6.50 7.89
CA THR A 104 -13.44 -6.31 9.34
C THR A 104 -12.75 -7.42 10.13
N TRP A 105 -12.52 -7.18 11.42
CA TRP A 105 -12.03 -8.24 12.31
C TRP A 105 -12.93 -9.49 12.24
N ASN A 106 -14.26 -9.33 12.26
CA ASN A 106 -15.20 -10.47 12.21
C ASN A 106 -15.11 -11.29 10.91
N SER A 107 -14.75 -10.66 9.78
CA SER A 107 -14.55 -11.35 8.50
C SER A 107 -13.19 -12.08 8.40
N GLY A 108 -12.27 -11.80 9.32
CA GLY A 108 -10.95 -12.41 9.34
C GLY A 108 -10.16 -12.13 10.63
N PRO A 109 -10.51 -12.78 11.75
CA PRO A 109 -9.85 -12.54 13.04
C PRO A 109 -8.34 -12.83 12.96
N ALA A 110 -7.99 -14.04 12.51
CA ALA A 110 -6.59 -14.43 12.31
C ALA A 110 -5.85 -13.56 11.29
N MET A 111 -6.56 -13.05 10.25
CA MET A 111 -5.96 -12.14 9.27
C MET A 111 -5.62 -10.76 9.83
N THR A 112 -6.40 -10.31 10.81
CA THR A 112 -6.23 -9.00 11.46
C THR A 112 -5.17 -9.10 12.55
N GLU A 113 -5.31 -10.07 13.45
CA GLU A 113 -4.39 -10.22 14.58
C GLU A 113 -2.99 -10.63 14.15
N LEU A 114 -2.84 -11.50 13.14
CA LEU A 114 -1.53 -11.86 12.62
C LEU A 114 -0.85 -10.68 11.92
N GLU A 115 -1.62 -9.80 11.26
CA GLU A 115 -1.07 -8.58 10.65
C GLU A 115 -0.58 -7.60 11.71
N MET A 116 -1.36 -7.36 12.76
CA MET A 116 -0.98 -6.52 13.88
C MET A 116 0.32 -7.02 14.53
N ALA A 117 0.38 -8.31 14.91
CA ALA A 117 1.56 -8.89 15.53
C ALA A 117 2.80 -8.85 14.62
N THR A 118 2.63 -9.09 13.31
CA THR A 118 3.73 -9.07 12.35
C THR A 118 4.27 -7.66 12.13
N LEU A 119 3.40 -6.64 12.12
CA LEU A 119 3.82 -5.24 12.00
C LEU A 119 4.52 -4.75 13.27
N ASP A 120 4.13 -5.22 14.45
CA ASP A 120 4.84 -4.92 15.69
C ASP A 120 6.27 -5.49 15.67
N TRP A 121 6.46 -6.71 15.14
CA TRP A 121 7.80 -7.23 14.88
C TRP A 121 8.58 -6.35 13.90
N LEU A 122 7.93 -5.80 12.87
CA LEU A 122 8.59 -4.91 11.92
C LEU A 122 9.03 -3.58 12.56
N VAL A 123 8.25 -3.03 13.50
CA VAL A 123 8.66 -1.84 14.27
C VAL A 123 9.97 -2.12 15.01
N GLU A 124 10.10 -3.28 15.66
CA GLU A 124 11.33 -3.69 16.35
C GLU A 124 12.50 -3.91 15.39
N VAL A 125 12.26 -4.66 14.30
CA VAL A 125 13.30 -4.99 13.31
C VAL A 125 13.85 -3.74 12.62
N LEU A 126 13.00 -2.75 12.37
CA LEU A 126 13.37 -1.48 11.74
C LEU A 126 13.90 -0.45 12.75
N GLY A 127 13.83 -0.71 14.05
CA GLY A 127 14.20 0.24 15.10
C GLY A 127 13.32 1.49 15.12
N LEU A 128 12.05 1.36 14.74
CA LEU A 128 11.10 2.47 14.75
C LEU A 128 10.63 2.76 16.19
N PRO A 129 10.19 4.00 16.49
CA PRO A 129 9.62 4.32 17.79
C PRO A 129 8.45 3.40 18.18
N GLU A 130 8.42 2.99 19.45
CA GLU A 130 7.43 2.04 19.99
C GLU A 130 5.97 2.47 19.78
N HIS A 131 5.71 3.78 19.69
CA HIS A 131 4.35 4.29 19.44
C HIS A 131 3.80 3.94 18.05
N PHE A 132 4.60 3.37 17.15
CA PHE A 132 4.13 2.81 15.87
C PHE A 132 3.60 1.37 15.98
N LYS A 133 3.81 0.67 17.09
CA LYS A 133 3.24 -0.67 17.30
C LYS A 133 1.73 -0.59 17.43
N ASN A 134 1.02 -1.55 16.85
CA ASN A 134 -0.42 -1.73 17.01
C ASN A 134 -0.79 -2.12 18.45
N SER A 135 0.09 -2.82 19.17
CA SER A 135 -0.10 -3.13 20.59
C SER A 135 0.14 -1.93 21.52
N HIS A 136 0.69 -0.82 21.02
CA HIS A 136 0.94 0.36 21.85
C HIS A 136 -0.38 1.10 22.14
N PRO A 137 -0.64 1.57 23.39
CA PRO A 137 -1.90 2.24 23.75
C PRO A 137 -2.06 3.66 23.16
N GLY A 138 -1.18 4.05 22.25
CA GLY A 138 -1.16 5.37 21.62
C GLY A 138 -2.01 5.40 20.35
N THR A 139 -1.94 6.49 19.60
CA THR A 139 -2.73 6.64 18.36
C THR A 139 -2.03 6.09 17.11
N GLY A 140 -0.84 5.49 17.25
CA GLY A 140 -0.14 4.89 16.13
C GLY A 140 -0.77 3.55 15.72
N CYS A 141 -0.63 3.21 14.45
CA CYS A 141 -1.12 1.97 13.89
C CYS A 141 -0.30 1.62 12.65
N GLY A 142 -0.06 0.33 12.44
CA GLY A 142 0.47 -0.21 11.21
C GLY A 142 -0.60 -0.95 10.43
N ILE A 143 -0.56 -0.84 9.10
CA ILE A 143 -1.36 -1.64 8.16
C ILE A 143 -0.49 -2.01 6.95
N ILE A 144 -0.69 -3.22 6.41
CA ILE A 144 -0.04 -3.64 5.16
C ILE A 144 -0.87 -3.14 3.96
N GLN A 145 -0.33 -2.17 3.23
CA GLN A 145 -0.91 -1.70 1.97
C GLN A 145 -0.49 -2.56 0.77
N ASN A 146 -1.19 -2.42 -0.34
CA ASN A 146 -0.85 -3.12 -1.59
C ASN A 146 0.44 -2.57 -2.21
N THR A 147 0.61 -1.25 -2.22
CA THR A 147 1.77 -0.56 -2.79
C THR A 147 2.18 0.61 -1.92
N ALA A 148 3.41 1.09 -2.11
CA ALA A 148 3.88 2.33 -1.47
C ALA A 148 3.09 3.56 -1.96
N SER A 149 2.58 3.54 -3.19
CA SER A 149 1.69 4.58 -3.73
C SER A 149 0.39 4.65 -2.94
N ASP A 150 -0.25 3.51 -2.69
CA ASP A 150 -1.50 3.48 -1.90
C ASP A 150 -1.27 4.08 -0.50
N ALA A 151 -0.17 3.67 0.16
CA ALA A 151 0.20 4.19 1.48
C ALA A 151 0.44 5.71 1.47
N THR A 152 1.13 6.22 0.44
CA THR A 152 1.42 7.65 0.29
C THR A 152 0.15 8.45 0.03
N MET A 153 -0.71 7.97 -0.88
CA MET A 153 -2.01 8.56 -1.17
C MET A 153 -2.88 8.63 0.08
N ILE A 154 -2.98 7.53 0.85
CA ILE A 154 -3.74 7.51 2.10
C ILE A 154 -3.19 8.52 3.10
N ALA A 155 -1.87 8.60 3.27
CA ALA A 155 -1.25 9.58 4.16
C ALA A 155 -1.59 11.03 3.78
N ILE A 156 -1.55 11.37 2.48
CA ILE A 156 -1.92 12.71 1.99
C ILE A 156 -3.41 12.97 2.21
N LEU A 157 -4.28 12.00 1.93
CA LEU A 157 -5.73 12.12 2.14
C LEU A 157 -6.08 12.32 3.62
N THR A 158 -5.46 11.56 4.52
CA THR A 158 -5.65 11.70 5.97
C THR A 158 -5.14 13.05 6.47
N ALA A 159 -3.97 13.50 6.02
CA ALA A 159 -3.44 14.82 6.36
C ALA A 159 -4.37 15.95 5.88
N ARG A 160 -4.90 15.83 4.66
CA ARG A 160 -5.89 16.76 4.10
C ARG A 160 -7.18 16.79 4.91
N ALA A 161 -7.73 15.63 5.24
CA ALA A 161 -8.95 15.53 6.04
C ALA A 161 -8.78 16.19 7.41
N ARG A 162 -7.65 15.91 8.08
CA ARG A 162 -7.29 16.54 9.37
C ARG A 162 -7.13 18.05 9.26
N ALA A 163 -6.52 18.54 8.18
CA ALA A 163 -6.37 19.98 7.95
C ALA A 163 -7.74 20.68 7.73
N VAL A 164 -8.63 20.05 6.96
CA VAL A 164 -10.01 20.56 6.78
C VAL A 164 -10.75 20.61 8.11
N GLU A 165 -10.66 19.55 8.91
CA GLU A 165 -11.29 19.49 10.24
C GLU A 165 -10.72 20.56 11.19
N ALA A 166 -9.40 20.75 11.22
CA ALA A 166 -8.74 21.79 12.01
C ALA A 166 -9.23 23.19 11.60
N VAL A 167 -9.25 23.50 10.29
CA VAL A 167 -9.73 24.80 9.79
C VAL A 167 -11.20 25.01 10.12
N LYS A 168 -12.06 23.99 9.97
CA LYS A 168 -13.49 24.09 10.27
C LYS A 168 -13.76 24.23 11.78
N SER A 169 -12.98 23.55 12.63
CA SER A 169 -13.10 23.67 14.10
C SER A 169 -12.56 25.00 14.63
N GLU A 170 -11.42 25.48 14.13
CA GLU A 170 -10.87 26.81 14.43
C GLU A 170 -11.80 27.92 13.96
N SER A 171 -12.47 27.75 12.81
CA SER A 171 -13.47 28.71 12.32
C SER A 171 -14.58 28.92 13.35
N ASN A 172 -15.02 27.86 14.05
CA ASN A 172 -16.03 27.97 15.09
C ASN A 172 -15.50 28.69 16.35
N THR A 173 -14.21 28.55 16.68
CA THR A 173 -13.57 29.21 17.85
C THR A 173 -13.18 30.66 17.56
N LEU A 174 -12.62 30.94 16.38
CA LEU A 174 -12.36 32.29 15.88
C LEU A 174 -13.64 33.07 15.67
N LEU A 175 -14.75 32.45 15.21
CA LEU A 175 -16.05 33.12 15.13
C LEU A 175 -16.66 33.39 16.51
N SER A 176 -16.52 32.50 17.50
CA SER A 176 -17.03 32.77 18.85
C SER A 176 -16.25 33.90 19.54
N TRP A 177 -14.95 34.02 19.26
CA TRP A 177 -14.12 35.11 19.73
C TRP A 177 -14.29 36.41 18.91
N MET A 178 -14.33 36.33 17.57
CA MET A 178 -14.48 37.48 16.65
C MET A 178 -15.89 38.05 16.58
N ALA A 179 -16.93 37.29 16.96
CA ALA A 179 -18.26 37.84 17.21
C ALA A 179 -18.21 38.98 18.25
N ASN A 180 -17.14 39.05 19.05
CA ASN A 180 -16.88 40.09 20.04
C ASN A 180 -15.84 41.15 19.59
N SER A 181 -15.43 41.24 18.31
CA SER A 181 -14.46 42.27 17.87
C SER A 181 -14.68 42.81 16.45
N GLU A 182 -14.25 44.06 16.21
CA GLU A 182 -14.47 44.81 14.94
C GLU A 182 -13.54 44.40 13.78
N LEU A 183 -12.51 43.59 14.01
CA LEU A 183 -11.46 43.26 13.03
C LEU A 183 -11.85 42.15 12.01
N GLY A 184 -13.15 41.97 11.76
CA GLY A 184 -13.71 40.74 11.17
C GLY A 184 -13.84 40.67 9.64
N LYS A 185 -13.46 41.67 8.84
CA LYS A 185 -13.91 41.74 7.42
C LYS A 185 -13.16 40.82 6.44
N THR A 186 -11.83 40.77 6.46
CA THR A 186 -11.04 39.97 5.51
C THR A 186 -11.11 38.48 5.82
N VAL A 187 -11.10 38.13 7.11
CA VAL A 187 -11.25 36.76 7.60
C VAL A 187 -12.68 36.25 7.36
N LYS A 188 -13.72 37.09 7.50
CA LYS A 188 -15.10 36.74 7.10
C LYS A 188 -15.22 36.31 5.64
N ASN A 189 -14.49 36.93 4.71
CA ASN A 189 -14.62 36.59 3.28
C ASN A 189 -14.04 35.21 2.93
N VAL A 190 -12.92 34.82 3.56
CA VAL A 190 -12.35 33.48 3.40
C VAL A 190 -13.23 32.44 4.08
N LEU A 191 -13.72 32.74 5.29
CA LEU A 191 -14.57 31.84 6.08
C LEU A 191 -15.98 31.66 5.51
N ALA A 192 -16.58 32.71 4.93
CA ALA A 192 -17.87 32.62 4.26
C ALA A 192 -17.83 31.70 3.03
N ARG A 193 -16.69 31.70 2.30
CA ARG A 193 -16.47 30.79 1.17
C ARG A 193 -16.28 29.33 1.61
N VAL A 194 -15.58 29.10 2.72
CA VAL A 194 -15.45 27.76 3.35
C VAL A 194 -16.80 27.23 3.83
N ARG A 195 -17.66 28.10 4.40
CA ARG A 195 -18.99 27.70 4.86
C ARG A 195 -19.97 27.43 3.71
N GLN A 196 -19.90 28.19 2.62
CA GLN A 196 -20.73 27.97 1.42
C GLN A 196 -20.50 26.60 0.76
N SER A 197 -19.32 25.98 0.92
CA SER A 197 -19.07 24.65 0.36
C SER A 197 -19.56 23.51 1.26
N SER A 198 -20.07 23.80 2.47
CA SER A 198 -20.20 22.79 3.52
C SER A 198 -21.61 22.30 3.83
N THR A 199 -22.68 22.89 3.32
CA THR A 199 -24.05 22.37 3.47
C THR A 199 -25.00 23.02 2.47
N THR A 200 -25.04 22.53 1.25
CA THR A 200 -26.22 22.63 0.39
C THR A 200 -26.24 21.35 -0.43
N GLU A 201 -27.21 20.46 -0.19
CA GLU A 201 -27.75 19.67 -1.29
C GLU A 201 -28.26 20.70 -2.30
N ASP A 202 -27.39 21.02 -3.24
CA ASP A 202 -27.74 21.82 -4.39
C ASP A 202 -28.63 20.91 -5.28
N ASP A 203 -29.72 21.47 -5.81
CA ASP A 203 -30.69 20.76 -6.68
C ASP A 203 -30.03 20.13 -7.93
N SER A 204 -28.73 20.32 -8.15
CA SER A 204 -27.90 19.62 -9.14
C SER A 204 -27.72 18.12 -8.89
N GLY A 205 -28.06 17.63 -7.70
CA GLY A 205 -27.82 16.24 -7.30
C GLY A 205 -26.34 15.90 -7.05
N ILE A 206 -25.47 16.92 -6.89
CA ILE A 206 -24.06 16.74 -6.60
C ILE A 206 -23.83 16.60 -5.09
N ILE A 207 -23.36 15.43 -4.66
CA ILE A 207 -23.00 15.16 -3.26
C ILE A 207 -21.59 15.69 -3.00
N THR A 208 -21.46 16.60 -2.04
CA THR A 208 -20.17 17.13 -1.56
C THR A 208 -19.81 16.51 -0.21
N PRO A 209 -18.80 15.60 -0.14
CA PRO A 209 -18.43 14.95 1.11
C PRO A 209 -17.91 15.93 2.18
N TYR A 210 -18.04 15.60 3.46
CA TYR A 210 -17.66 16.48 4.58
C TYR A 210 -16.23 17.06 4.50
N PHE A 211 -15.28 16.26 4.03
CA PHE A 211 -13.87 16.65 3.89
C PHE A 211 -13.54 17.31 2.54
N HIS A 212 -14.53 17.57 1.68
CA HIS A 212 -14.33 18.28 0.42
C HIS A 212 -14.33 19.80 0.65
N ASP A 213 -13.17 20.43 0.45
CA ASP A 213 -13.00 21.87 0.57
C ASP A 213 -11.91 22.37 -0.40
N PRO A 214 -12.29 22.81 -1.62
CA PRO A 214 -11.34 23.27 -2.63
C PRO A 214 -10.47 24.46 -2.18
N VAL A 215 -10.98 25.31 -1.28
CA VAL A 215 -10.28 26.49 -0.75
C VAL A 215 -9.19 26.09 0.24
N VAL A 216 -9.38 25.00 0.98
CA VAL A 216 -8.33 24.42 1.82
C VAL A 216 -7.31 23.68 0.97
N PHE A 217 -7.76 22.91 -0.03
CA PHE A 217 -6.89 22.05 -0.84
C PHE A 217 -5.82 22.86 -1.59
N GLU A 218 -6.17 24.02 -2.15
CA GLU A 218 -5.22 24.90 -2.85
C GLU A 218 -4.07 25.41 -1.98
N LYS A 219 -4.21 25.36 -0.65
CA LYS A 219 -3.22 25.83 0.33
C LYS A 219 -2.29 24.73 0.81
N LEU A 220 -2.62 23.47 0.56
CA LEU A 220 -1.82 22.34 1.02
C LEU A 220 -0.59 22.17 0.14
N ILE A 221 0.55 21.97 0.81
CA ILE A 221 1.83 21.67 0.17
C ILE A 221 2.36 20.38 0.78
N ALA A 222 2.49 19.34 -0.04
CA ALA A 222 3.23 18.14 0.27
C ALA A 222 4.73 18.40 0.08
N TYR A 223 5.49 18.09 1.11
CA TYR A 223 6.94 18.28 1.14
C TYR A 223 7.62 16.92 1.01
N CYS A 224 8.54 16.78 0.05
CA CYS A 224 9.24 15.52 -0.19
C CYS A 224 10.70 15.74 -0.57
N SER A 225 11.53 14.72 -0.44
CA SER A 225 12.91 14.75 -0.93
C SER A 225 12.96 14.75 -2.45
N ASP A 226 14.12 15.10 -3.01
CA ASP A 226 14.41 14.93 -4.44
C ASP A 226 14.41 13.44 -4.89
N GLN A 227 14.56 12.51 -3.95
CA GLN A 227 14.44 11.06 -4.17
C GLN A 227 12.99 10.55 -4.21
N ALA A 228 11.99 11.43 -4.12
CA ALA A 228 10.59 11.03 -4.20
C ALA A 228 10.28 10.38 -5.56
N HIS A 229 9.77 9.15 -5.51
CA HIS A 229 9.39 8.39 -6.70
C HIS A 229 8.16 9.00 -7.38
N SER A 230 7.94 8.70 -8.66
CA SER A 230 6.81 9.20 -9.46
C SER A 230 5.43 8.89 -8.88
N SER A 231 5.32 7.92 -7.96
CA SER A 231 4.11 7.63 -7.22
C SER A 231 3.68 8.81 -6.35
N VAL A 232 4.61 9.47 -5.67
CA VAL A 232 4.34 10.63 -4.82
C VAL A 232 3.80 11.79 -5.65
N ASP A 233 4.42 12.05 -6.82
CA ASP A 233 3.98 13.09 -7.74
C ASP A 233 2.52 12.84 -8.22
N LYS A 234 2.19 11.56 -8.51
CA LYS A 234 0.85 11.15 -8.93
C LYS A 234 -0.17 11.28 -7.79
N ASP A 235 0.20 10.90 -6.58
CA ASP A 235 -0.68 10.97 -5.41
C ASP A 235 -1.01 12.43 -5.05
N VAL A 236 -0.01 13.31 -5.08
CA VAL A 236 -0.19 14.75 -4.85
C VAL A 236 -1.13 15.36 -5.89
N MET A 237 -0.95 14.99 -7.18
CA MET A 237 -1.84 15.40 -8.27
C MET A 237 -3.28 14.91 -8.04
N LEU A 238 -3.47 13.62 -7.76
CA LEU A 238 -4.80 13.02 -7.54
C LEU A 238 -5.49 13.59 -6.28
N CYS A 239 -4.72 13.97 -5.27
CA CYS A 239 -5.24 14.55 -4.04
C CYS A 239 -5.54 16.06 -4.14
N GLY A 240 -5.18 16.72 -5.25
CA GLY A 240 -5.35 18.16 -5.44
C GLY A 240 -4.44 19.00 -4.54
N VAL A 241 -3.25 18.48 -4.22
CA VAL A 241 -2.27 19.12 -3.33
C VAL A 241 -1.10 19.66 -4.17
N LYS A 242 -0.40 20.71 -3.70
CA LYS A 242 0.83 21.20 -4.34
C LYS A 242 2.03 20.43 -3.81
N MET A 243 3.11 20.32 -4.58
CA MET A 243 4.33 19.65 -4.13
C MET A 243 5.51 20.61 -4.06
N ARG A 244 6.37 20.45 -3.05
CA ARG A 244 7.70 21.06 -3.00
C ARG A 244 8.76 19.99 -2.73
N LYS A 245 9.68 19.82 -3.69
CA LYS A 245 10.86 18.98 -3.56
C LYS A 245 11.98 19.74 -2.86
N PHE A 246 12.61 19.14 -1.87
CA PHE A 246 13.81 19.69 -1.22
C PHE A 246 15.07 19.29 -1.97
N LYS A 247 16.05 20.20 -2.04
CA LYS A 247 17.35 19.96 -2.68
C LYS A 247 18.37 19.29 -1.75
N ASP A 248 18.16 19.34 -0.43
CA ASP A 248 19.03 18.72 0.57
C ASP A 248 18.27 18.34 1.84
N GLY A 249 18.83 17.40 2.61
CA GLY A 249 18.25 16.89 3.85
C GLY A 249 18.24 17.92 5.00
N VAL A 250 19.14 18.91 4.98
CA VAL A 250 19.24 19.95 6.01
C VAL A 250 18.03 20.90 5.95
N THR A 251 17.59 21.23 4.73
CA THR A 251 16.37 22.02 4.52
C THR A 251 15.13 21.26 4.97
N ALA A 252 15.08 19.93 4.77
CA ALA A 252 13.97 19.09 5.20
C ALA A 252 13.79 19.13 6.74
N THR A 253 14.86 18.94 7.51
CA THR A 253 14.81 18.90 9.00
C THR A 253 14.22 20.17 9.61
N LYS A 254 14.39 21.34 8.97
CA LYS A 254 13.81 22.62 9.41
C LYS A 254 12.27 22.65 9.38
N TYR A 255 11.64 21.86 8.51
CA TYR A 255 10.18 21.86 8.30
C TYR A 255 9.48 20.64 8.90
N PHE A 256 10.21 19.57 9.21
CA PHE A 256 9.65 18.33 9.78
C PHE A 256 9.64 18.27 11.31
N ASN A 257 10.08 19.32 12.01
CA ASN A 257 10.07 19.36 13.47
C ASN A 257 8.73 19.91 13.98
N VAL A 258 7.87 19.03 14.52
CA VAL A 258 6.56 19.38 15.08
C VAL A 258 6.31 18.56 16.35
N ASP A 259 6.22 19.23 17.50
CA ASP A 259 5.73 18.67 18.77
C ASP A 259 4.23 18.99 18.95
N PRO A 260 3.33 18.00 19.08
CA PRO A 260 1.94 18.25 19.47
C PRO A 260 1.63 17.77 20.91
N VAL A 261 1.08 18.68 21.73
CA VAL A 261 0.81 18.51 23.18
C VAL A 261 -0.61 18.01 23.52
N TYR A 262 -1.46 17.66 22.55
CA TYR A 262 -2.86 17.37 22.83
C TYR A 262 -3.42 16.28 21.93
N LEU A 263 -3.75 15.12 22.50
CA LEU A 263 -4.81 14.19 22.04
C LEU A 263 -4.92 12.99 23.00
N LYS A 264 -5.99 12.98 23.82
CA LYS A 264 -6.54 11.79 24.48
C LYS A 264 -8.08 11.90 24.48
N HIS A 265 -8.77 10.78 24.21
CA HIS A 265 -10.21 10.61 24.53
C HIS A 265 -10.53 9.11 24.72
N GLU A 266 -11.71 8.81 25.30
CA GLU A 266 -11.85 7.68 26.23
C GLU A 266 -12.22 6.29 25.67
N HIS A 267 -12.66 6.09 24.42
CA HIS A 267 -13.14 4.74 23.99
C HIS A 267 -12.88 4.35 22.51
N GLN A 268 -11.62 4.17 22.09
CA GLN A 268 -11.21 3.84 20.70
C GLN A 268 -10.48 2.47 20.57
N ALA A 269 -10.57 1.57 21.56
CA ALA A 269 -9.36 0.95 22.13
C ALA A 269 -9.16 -0.59 22.09
N VAL A 270 -9.79 -1.41 21.22
CA VAL A 270 -9.59 -2.89 21.33
C VAL A 270 -9.28 -3.67 20.04
N ALA A 271 -9.74 -3.25 18.85
CA ALA A 271 -9.35 -3.90 17.59
C ALA A 271 -9.47 -2.94 16.39
N SER A 272 -8.52 -2.98 15.45
CA SER A 272 -8.49 -2.10 14.27
C SER A 272 -9.32 -2.69 13.11
N ASP A 273 -10.31 -1.94 12.63
CA ASP A 273 -11.00 -2.25 11.37
C ASP A 273 -10.22 -1.65 10.18
N TYR A 274 -9.37 -2.47 9.56
CA TYR A 274 -8.45 -2.02 8.51
C TYR A 274 -9.12 -1.47 7.24
N ARG A 275 -10.40 -1.78 6.96
CA ARG A 275 -11.15 -1.13 5.86
C ARG A 275 -11.16 0.40 5.93
N HIS A 276 -11.00 0.98 7.12
CA HIS A 276 -10.99 2.43 7.32
C HIS A 276 -9.62 3.06 7.07
N LEU A 277 -8.58 2.23 6.90
CA LEU A 277 -7.18 2.63 6.80
C LEU A 277 -6.59 2.34 5.42
N GLN A 278 -7.39 1.92 4.45
CA GLN A 278 -6.98 1.66 3.08
C GLN A 278 -8.08 2.03 2.08
N VAL A 279 -7.71 2.25 0.82
CA VAL A 279 -8.67 2.58 -0.24
C VAL A 279 -9.49 1.36 -0.67
N ALA A 280 -8.86 0.18 -0.69
CA ALA A 280 -9.54 -1.05 -1.07
C ALA A 280 -10.47 -1.56 0.04
N LEU A 281 -11.70 -1.95 -0.30
CA LEU A 281 -12.63 -2.48 0.70
C LEU A 281 -12.10 -3.76 1.39
N GLY A 282 -11.53 -4.68 0.61
CA GLY A 282 -10.97 -5.94 1.11
C GLY A 282 -9.46 -6.04 0.91
N ARG A 283 -8.81 -6.85 1.74
CA ARG A 283 -7.38 -7.20 1.64
C ARG A 283 -7.17 -8.72 1.68
N ARG A 284 -6.13 -9.17 0.97
CA ARG A 284 -5.63 -10.56 1.03
C ARG A 284 -4.74 -10.73 2.27
N PHE A 285 -4.48 -11.98 2.66
CA PHE A 285 -3.71 -12.31 3.87
C PHE A 285 -2.19 -12.10 3.70
N ARG A 286 -1.76 -10.88 3.36
CA ARG A 286 -0.36 -10.55 3.05
C ARG A 286 0.59 -10.70 4.24
N ALA A 287 0.10 -10.46 5.46
CA ALA A 287 0.86 -10.67 6.70
C ALA A 287 1.42 -12.11 6.80
N LEU A 288 0.69 -13.09 6.28
CA LEU A 288 1.11 -14.49 6.26
C LEU A 288 2.46 -14.66 5.55
N LYS A 289 2.72 -13.91 4.48
CA LYS A 289 4.00 -13.98 3.75
C LYS A 289 5.16 -13.51 4.60
N ILE A 290 5.02 -12.32 5.20
CA ILE A 290 6.07 -11.72 6.04
C ILE A 290 6.29 -12.62 7.26
N TRP A 291 5.22 -13.12 7.87
CA TRP A 291 5.29 -14.04 8.99
C TRP A 291 6.05 -15.33 8.62
N PHE A 292 5.72 -15.99 7.50
CA PHE A 292 6.44 -17.17 7.03
C PHE A 292 7.93 -16.89 6.79
N VAL A 293 8.26 -15.77 6.13
CA VAL A 293 9.64 -15.39 5.83
C VAL A 293 10.44 -15.14 7.10
N LEU A 294 9.91 -14.31 8.02
CA LEU A 294 10.59 -14.01 9.29
C LEU A 294 10.75 -15.27 10.15
N ARG A 295 9.73 -16.12 10.21
CA ARG A 295 9.78 -17.38 10.98
C ARG A 295 10.76 -18.39 10.39
N ARG A 296 10.85 -18.48 9.05
CA ARG A 296 11.69 -19.48 8.38
C ARG A 296 13.14 -19.07 8.22
N LEU A 297 13.40 -17.81 7.90
CA LEU A 297 14.74 -17.28 7.62
C LEU A 297 15.35 -16.58 8.83
N GLY A 298 14.54 -15.92 9.66
CA GLY A 298 15.01 -15.11 10.77
C GLY A 298 15.63 -13.77 10.34
N VAL A 299 15.62 -12.80 11.25
CA VAL A 299 16.14 -11.45 11.02
C VAL A 299 17.63 -11.46 10.68
N GLY A 300 18.42 -12.30 11.35
CA GLY A 300 19.87 -12.39 11.13
C GLY A 300 20.26 -12.81 9.71
N PHE A 301 19.51 -13.74 9.10
CA PHE A 301 19.74 -14.13 7.72
C PHE A 301 19.43 -12.98 6.76
N ILE A 302 18.31 -12.29 6.94
CA ILE A 302 17.90 -11.16 6.09
C ILE A 302 18.94 -10.03 6.17
N GLN A 303 19.39 -9.67 7.38
CA GLN A 303 20.44 -8.67 7.57
C GLN A 303 21.74 -9.08 6.88
N LYS A 304 22.14 -10.36 6.98
CA LYS A 304 23.33 -10.86 6.28
C LYS A 304 23.16 -10.77 4.76
N ALA A 305 22.00 -11.17 4.23
CA ALA A 305 21.70 -11.09 2.80
C ALA A 305 21.79 -9.66 2.26
N LEU A 306 21.21 -8.69 2.98
CA LEU A 306 21.30 -7.27 2.61
C LEU A 306 22.75 -6.75 2.63
N ARG A 307 23.55 -7.17 3.63
CA ARG A 307 24.96 -6.77 3.73
C ARG A 307 25.83 -7.37 2.62
N MET A 308 25.57 -8.62 2.20
CA MET A 308 26.31 -9.22 1.08
C MET A 308 26.15 -8.44 -0.23
N VAL A 309 24.96 -7.88 -0.48
CA VAL A 309 24.74 -7.00 -1.63
C VAL A 309 25.51 -5.68 -1.50
N SER A 310 25.75 -5.21 -0.28
CA SER A 310 26.44 -3.94 -0.01
C SER A 310 27.96 -4.06 0.12
N SER A 311 28.51 -5.26 0.38
CA SER A 311 29.95 -5.45 0.59
C SER A 311 30.76 -5.56 -0.69
N ASP A 312 30.08 -5.78 -1.82
CA ASP A 312 30.67 -5.90 -3.16
C ASP A 312 30.49 -4.61 -4.00
N LEU A 313 30.07 -3.50 -3.36
CA LEU A 313 30.00 -2.14 -3.90
C LEU A 313 31.11 -1.27 -3.29
#